data_AF-I7C6E1-F1
#
_entry.id   AF-I7C6E1-F1
#
_cell.length_a   1.000
_cell.length_b   1.000
_cell.length_c   1.000
_cell.angle_alpha   90.00
_cell.angle_beta   90.00
_cell.angle_gamma   90.00
#
_symmetry.space_group_name_H-M   'P 1'
#
loop_
_entity.id
_entity.type
_entity.pdbx_description
1 polymer ?
#
loop_
_entity_poly.entity_id
_entity_poly.type
_entity_poly.pdbx_seq_one_letter_code
_entity_poly.pdbx_strand_id
1 'polypeptide(L)'
;MLTIGVVERINQDRIAIWVEEQSAYTVIALQSTAQIEQGDVMCWRDRSSTGSCNYWNATKGWNAEVSVQAQDVAIDLLGQHLNW
;
A
#
# COMPACT_ATOMS: atom_id res chain seq x y z
N MET A 1 7.19 -14.52 -3.53
CA MET A 1 8.26 -13.51 -3.35
C MET A 1 7.72 -12.48 -2.38
N LEU A 2 8.51 -11.96 -1.43
CA LEU A 2 8.04 -10.90 -0.54
C LEU A 2 8.18 -9.57 -1.29
N THR A 3 7.10 -8.84 -1.45
CA THR A 3 7.11 -7.46 -1.94
C THR A 3 7.30 -6.54 -0.74
N ILE A 4 8.16 -5.54 -0.91
CA ILE A 4 8.44 -4.50 0.09
C ILE A 4 8.15 -3.17 -0.57
N GLY A 5 7.44 -2.30 0.15
CA GLY A 5 7.21 -0.94 -0.29
C GLY A 5 7.18 0.04 0.86
N VAL A 6 7.29 1.32 0.53
CA VAL A 6 7.28 2.43 1.49
C VAL A 6 6.03 3.26 1.28
N VAL A 7 5.31 3.55 2.36
CA VAL A 7 4.14 4.42 2.32
C VAL A 7 4.60 5.83 1.94
N GLU A 8 4.24 6.29 0.76
CA GLU A 8 4.70 7.60 0.28
C GLU A 8 3.61 8.65 0.40
N ARG A 9 2.34 8.28 0.20
CA ARG A 9 1.21 9.23 0.26
C ARG A 9 0.02 8.59 0.95
N ILE A 10 -0.68 9.40 1.74
CA ILE A 10 -1.93 9.03 2.39
C ILE A 10 -2.94 10.13 2.07
N ASN A 11 -4.10 9.74 1.55
CA ASN A 11 -5.24 10.63 1.40
C ASN A 11 -6.51 9.94 1.86
N GLN A 12 -7.16 10.47 2.89
CA GLN A 12 -8.38 9.90 3.46
C GLN A 12 -8.21 8.41 3.79
N ASP A 13 -8.91 7.53 3.07
CA ASP A 13 -8.91 6.08 3.20
C ASP A 13 -8.06 5.40 2.12
N ARG A 14 -7.26 6.14 1.35
CA ARG A 14 -6.36 5.63 0.31
C ARG A 14 -4.90 5.87 0.69
N ILE A 15 -4.11 4.81 0.60
CA ILE A 15 -2.70 4.81 0.93
C ILE A 15 -1.93 4.34 -0.30
N ALA A 16 -0.98 5.15 -0.75
CA ALA A 16 -0.06 4.81 -1.83
C ALA A 16 1.26 4.33 -1.25
N ILE A 17 1.65 3.13 -1.65
CA ILE A 17 2.89 2.47 -1.25
C ILE A 17 3.77 2.37 -2.49
N TRP A 18 4.93 3.02 -2.47
CA TRP A 18 5.94 2.91 -3.52
C TRP A 18 6.67 1.57 -3.43
N VAL A 19 6.76 0.84 -4.54
CA VAL A 19 7.48 -0.42 -4.65
C VAL A 19 8.64 -0.25 -5.61
N GLU A 20 9.85 -0.13 -5.08
CA GLU A 20 11.07 0.13 -5.86
C GLU A 20 11.29 -0.91 -6.97
N GLU A 21 11.12 -2.20 -6.64
CA GLU A 21 11.29 -3.30 -7.59
C GLU A 21 10.34 -3.24 -8.79
N GLN A 22 9.22 -2.54 -8.66
CA GLN A 22 8.21 -2.37 -9.71
C GLN A 22 8.30 -0.99 -10.36
N SER A 23 9.05 -0.06 -9.75
CA SER A 23 9.02 1.36 -10.12
C SER A 23 7.59 1.91 -10.25
N ALA A 24 6.71 1.49 -9.33
CA ALA A 24 5.28 1.79 -9.37
C ALA A 24 4.66 1.79 -7.95
N TYR A 25 3.41 2.24 -7.87
CA TYR A 25 2.64 2.29 -6.64
C TYR A 25 1.64 1.14 -6.51
N THR A 26 1.48 0.67 -5.28
CA THR A 26 0.32 -0.09 -4.83
C THR A 26 -0.59 0.82 -4.03
N VAL A 27 -1.88 0.86 -4.37
CA VAL A 27 -2.88 1.66 -3.67
C VAL A 27 -3.78 0.73 -2.86
N ILE A 28 -3.86 0.98 -1.56
CA ILE A 28 -4.66 0.20 -0.61
C ILE A 28 -5.65 1.09 0.14
N ALA A 29 -6.65 0.47 0.75
CA ALA A 29 -7.51 1.06 1.76
C ALA A 29 -7.40 0.27 3.07
N LEU A 30 -7.44 0.95 4.22
CA LEU A 30 -7.43 0.27 5.52
C LEU A 30 -8.80 -0.37 5.80
N GLN A 31 -8.80 -1.64 6.19
CA GLN A 31 -9.99 -2.33 6.71
C GLN A 31 -9.94 -2.54 8.22
N SER A 32 -8.77 -2.34 8.81
CA SER A 32 -8.52 -2.44 10.25
C SER A 32 -8.37 -1.07 10.91
N THR A 33 -8.36 -1.03 12.24
CA THR A 33 -8.02 0.17 13.03
C THR A 33 -6.51 0.45 13.08
N ALA A 34 -5.74 -0.23 12.24
CA ALA A 34 -4.31 -0.03 12.02
C ALA A 34 -4.00 1.44 11.71
N GLN A 35 -2.97 1.98 12.36
CA GLN A 35 -2.48 3.33 12.06
C GLN A 35 -1.23 3.24 11.18
N ILE A 36 -1.39 3.55 9.90
CA ILE A 36 -0.29 3.63 8.94
C ILE A 36 0.12 5.09 8.76
N GLU A 37 1.41 5.35 8.73
CA GLU A 37 1.99 6.68 8.54
C GLU A 37 2.86 6.73 7.29
N GLN A 38 3.07 7.95 6.77
CA GLN A 38 4.01 8.19 5.69
C GLN A 38 5.43 7.80 6.14
N GLY A 39 6.14 7.04 5.31
CA GLY A 39 7.46 6.47 5.61
C GLY A 39 7.41 5.07 6.22
N ASP A 40 6.23 4.54 6.58
CA ASP A 40 6.12 3.16 7.05
C ASP A 40 6.55 2.17 5.94
N VAL A 41 7.29 1.14 6.33
CA VAL A 41 7.69 0.05 5.44
C VAL A 41 6.68 -1.08 5.54
N MET A 42 6.04 -1.39 4.43
CA MET A 42 5.02 -2.42 4.31
C MET A 42 5.55 -3.61 3.53
N CYS A 43 5.26 -4.82 4.00
CA CYS A 43 5.68 -6.06 3.38
C CYS A 43 4.49 -7.00 3.14
N TRP A 44 4.39 -7.62 1.97
CA TRP A 44 3.31 -8.55 1.64
C TRP A 44 3.75 -9.60 0.61
N ARG A 45 3.04 -10.73 0.52
CA ARG A 45 3.48 -11.88 -0.29
C ARG A 45 2.92 -11.94 -1.71
N ASP A 46 1.85 -11.21 -2.01
CA ASP A 46 1.07 -11.40 -3.24
C ASP A 46 1.01 -10.11 -4.08
N ARG A 47 1.35 -10.22 -5.36
CA ARG A 47 1.37 -9.11 -6.34
C ARG A 47 0.10 -9.04 -7.18
N SER A 48 -0.86 -9.90 -6.93
CA SER A 48 -1.99 -10.14 -7.85
C SER A 48 -3.34 -10.17 -7.16
N SER A 49 -3.36 -10.16 -5.83
CA SER A 49 -4.60 -10.17 -5.06
C SER A 49 -5.21 -8.77 -5.00
N THR A 50 -6.26 -8.54 -5.80
CA THR A 50 -7.24 -7.48 -5.54
C THR A 50 -8.17 -7.94 -4.41
N GLY A 51 -8.50 -7.07 -3.45
CA GLY A 51 -9.37 -7.40 -2.31
C GLY A 51 -8.67 -7.38 -0.95
N SER A 52 -9.29 -8.00 0.06
CA SER A 52 -8.77 -8.01 1.45
C SER A 52 -7.49 -8.85 1.56
N CYS A 53 -6.46 -8.28 2.17
CA CYS A 53 -5.12 -8.83 2.32
C CYS A 53 -4.54 -8.41 3.68
N ASN A 54 -3.61 -9.23 4.20
CA ASN A 54 -2.82 -8.87 5.39
C ASN A 54 -1.44 -8.38 4.97
N TYR A 55 -1.14 -7.12 5.28
CA TYR A 55 0.16 -6.51 5.05
C TYR A 55 0.89 -6.39 6.39
N TRP A 56 2.18 -6.71 6.42
CA TRP A 56 3.01 -6.53 7.60
C TRP A 56 3.62 -5.13 7.59
N ASN A 57 3.37 -4.32 8.61
CA ASN A 57 4.09 -3.07 8.82
C ASN A 57 5.41 -3.38 9.55
N ALA A 58 6.51 -3.41 8.78
CA ALA A 58 7.83 -3.72 9.28
C ALA A 58 8.41 -2.63 10.20
N THR A 59 7.99 -1.37 10.01
CA THR A 59 8.38 -0.25 10.89
C THR A 59 7.79 -0.43 12.29
N LYS A 60 6.52 -0.84 12.37
CA LYS A 60 5.77 -0.88 13.63
C LYS A 60 5.63 -2.28 14.26
N GLY A 61 5.93 -3.34 13.51
CA GLY A 61 5.94 -4.70 14.04
C GLY A 61 4.55 -5.33 14.22
N TRP A 62 3.56 -4.98 13.38
CA TRP A 62 2.22 -5.58 13.40
C TRP A 62 1.59 -5.70 12.00
N ASN A 63 0.53 -6.52 11.87
CA ASN A 63 -0.19 -6.73 10.60
C ASN A 63 -1.38 -5.77 10.46
N ALA A 64 -1.51 -5.16 9.28
CA ALA A 64 -2.66 -4.39 8.84
C ALA A 64 -3.56 -5.24 7.93
N GLU A 65 -4.85 -5.31 8.21
CA GLU A 65 -5.83 -5.76 7.22
C GLU A 65 -6.15 -4.60 6.28
N VAL A 66 -5.96 -4.83 4.98
CA VAL A 66 -6.04 -3.82 3.93
C VAL A 66 -6.83 -4.36 2.74
N SER A 67 -7.51 -3.49 2.01
CA SER A 67 -8.13 -3.81 0.72
C SER A 67 -7.31 -3.22 -0.41
N VAL A 68 -6.72 -4.07 -1.25
CA VAL A 68 -5.92 -3.64 -2.41
C VAL A 68 -6.84 -3.10 -3.49
N GLN A 69 -6.69 -1.81 -3.80
CA GLN A 69 -7.52 -1.08 -4.77
C GLN A 69 -6.90 -1.09 -6.17
N ALA A 70 -5.58 -0.92 -6.24
CA ALA A 70 -4.82 -0.91 -7.50
C ALA A 70 -3.36 -1.31 -7.26
N GLN A 71 -2.72 -1.84 -8.28
CA GLN A 71 -1.32 -2.26 -8.29
C GLN A 71 -0.65 -1.75 -9.57
N ASP A 72 0.68 -1.69 -9.56
CA ASP A 72 1.50 -1.21 -10.68
C ASP A 72 1.06 0.17 -11.22
N VAL A 73 0.59 1.05 -10.32
CA VAL A 73 0.12 2.39 -10.68
C VAL A 73 1.33 3.29 -10.93
N ALA A 74 1.44 3.83 -12.14
CA ALA A 74 2.47 4.80 -12.48
C ALA A 74 2.24 6.16 -11.77
N ILE A 75 3.32 6.92 -11.54
CA ILE A 75 3.28 8.19 -10.80
C ILE A 75 2.31 9.21 -11.41
N ASP A 76 2.21 9.26 -12.74
CA ASP A 76 1.33 10.16 -13.50
C ASP A 76 -0.15 9.81 -13.36
N LEU A 77 -0.47 8.56 -13.01
CA LEU A 77 -1.83 8.09 -12.76
C LEU A 77 -2.20 8.10 -11.27
N LEU A 78 -1.24 8.28 -10.37
CA LEU A 78 -1.46 8.14 -8.93
C LEU A 78 -2.55 9.06 -8.38
N GLY A 79 -2.63 10.31 -8.88
CA GLY A 79 -3.66 11.27 -8.48
C GLY A 79 -5.09 10.75 -8.71
N GLN A 80 -5.33 10.04 -9.81
CA GLN A 80 -6.64 9.46 -10.15
C GLN A 80 -7.05 8.36 -9.15
N HIS A 81 -6.08 7.64 -8.58
CA HIS A 81 -6.32 6.58 -7.60
C HIS A 81 -6.41 7.08 -6.16
N LEU A 82 -5.82 8.25 -5.86
CA LEU A 82 -5.89 8.88 -4.54
C LEU A 82 -7.09 9.82 -4.38
N ASN A 83 -7.96 9.97 -5.37
CA ASN A 83 -9.05 10.96 -5.39
C ASN A 83 -8.55 12.40 -5.18
N TRP A 84 -7.51 12.80 -5.93
CA TRP A 84 -6.96 14.16 -5.94
C TRP A 84 -7.44 14.99 -7.13
#